data_AF-A0A944JC30-F1
#
_entry.id   AF-A0A944JC30-F1
#
_cell.length_a   1.000
_cell.length_b   1.000
_cell.length_c   1.000
_cell.angle_alpha   90.00
_cell.angle_beta   90.00
_cell.angle_gamma   90.00
#
_symmetry.space_group_name_H-M   'P 1'
#
loop_
_entity.id
_entity.type
_entity.pdbx_description
1 polymer ?
#
loop_
_entity_poly.entity_id
_entity_poly.type
_entity_poly.pdbx_seq_one_letter_code
_entity_poly.pdbx_strand_id
1 'polypeptide(L)'
;MANSGQTDRAVLVAMLSERAAVNVRLALLADEQQWRLHHAHVALDDGHPLTERAWRYSTASFLEVSLPGPTAAALLRGDDQDIHGLHVASPGPSASNASTSRLRGQQEWARVTTPWPRTEWTINRDANTPHLGHDLLVGDGPSFLNFDQALSAFLHQRPHDTNTRRSDLWRIVLPHHAGWLSQITIGPDLLTAVVDGKALDGAILELTWAAGNERHSVDRAGAYHFALPHGLAPDSLLMLRRDDQWLDWRHFPAPTYGRARDASVVWEQPGPELDLLLANGEGTHLECKREVPQGDSRKKMLKTIAAFASQDGGTVLIGVQDDLQIVGLPGKPTVDKQVLQVVGMIRDTLEPAPPYEPRVIDYDGKAVLAIEVSGGGQMYAYRDRDSQRPEFYVRVGPNTVPARHHEIAVGFRQAHAVTTF
;
A
#
# COMPACT_ATOMS: atom_id res chain seq x y z
N MET A 1 -13.35 17.38 0.03
CA MET A 1 -13.11 16.69 1.32
C MET A 1 -11.64 16.30 1.38
N ALA A 2 -10.97 16.53 2.51
CA ALA A 2 -9.60 16.05 2.69
C ALA A 2 -9.59 14.51 2.84
N ASN A 3 -8.61 13.84 2.23
CA ASN A 3 -8.46 12.37 2.35
C ASN A 3 -8.01 11.94 3.75
N SER A 4 -7.55 12.88 4.58
CA SER A 4 -7.21 12.66 5.97
C SER A 4 -7.70 13.82 6.85
N GLY A 5 -7.89 13.55 8.14
CA GLY A 5 -8.37 14.54 9.09
C GLY A 5 -8.39 14.02 10.53
N GLN A 6 -9.09 14.75 11.39
CA GLN A 6 -9.37 14.35 12.77
C GLN A 6 -10.88 14.30 12.97
N THR A 7 -11.36 13.28 13.66
CA THR A 7 -12.78 13.14 14.04
C THR A 7 -12.86 13.09 15.56
N ASP A 8 -13.76 13.86 16.15
CA ASP A 8 -14.01 13.81 17.59
C ASP A 8 -14.48 12.41 18.00
N ARG A 9 -13.91 11.87 19.06
CA ARG A 9 -14.28 10.55 19.61
C ARG A 9 -15.78 10.47 19.90
N ALA A 10 -16.42 11.55 20.34
CA ALA A 10 -17.85 11.59 20.61
C ALA A 10 -18.69 11.22 19.38
N VAL A 11 -18.26 11.62 18.18
CA VAL A 11 -18.92 11.27 16.92
C VAL A 11 -18.84 9.76 16.67
N LEU A 12 -17.67 9.15 16.96
CA LEU A 12 -17.47 7.71 16.81
C LEU A 12 -18.29 6.91 17.83
N VAL A 13 -18.36 7.39 19.07
CA VAL A 13 -19.20 6.80 20.13
C VAL A 13 -20.67 6.83 19.73
N ALA A 14 -21.17 7.95 19.20
CA ALA A 14 -22.54 8.07 18.71
C ALA A 14 -22.79 7.09 17.54
N MET A 15 -21.90 7.08 16.54
CA MET A 15 -21.99 6.18 15.40
C MET A 15 -22.02 4.69 15.79
N LEU A 16 -21.26 4.29 16.82
CA LEU A 16 -21.33 2.93 17.35
C LEU A 16 -22.63 2.67 18.10
N SER A 17 -23.07 3.62 18.93
CA SER A 17 -24.26 3.47 19.78
C SER A 17 -25.56 3.31 18.98
N GLU A 18 -25.64 3.91 17.80
CA GLU A 18 -26.82 3.85 16.92
C GLU A 18 -26.96 2.50 16.19
N ARG A 19 -25.93 1.65 16.20
CA ARG A 19 -25.93 0.36 15.51
C ARG A 19 -26.48 -0.74 16.41
N ALA A 20 -27.30 -1.62 15.83
CA ALA A 20 -27.83 -2.78 16.55
C ALA A 20 -26.70 -3.72 16.99
N ALA A 21 -25.75 -3.99 16.09
CA ALA A 21 -24.56 -4.79 16.36
C ALA A 21 -23.39 -4.33 15.49
N VAL A 22 -22.17 -4.64 15.95
CA VAL A 22 -20.91 -4.40 15.23
C VAL A 22 -20.00 -5.60 15.37
N ASN A 23 -19.23 -5.90 14.33
CA ASN A 23 -18.24 -6.97 14.37
C ASN A 23 -16.94 -6.42 14.97
N VAL A 24 -16.47 -7.05 16.04
CA VAL A 24 -15.32 -6.58 16.81
C VAL A 24 -14.28 -7.68 16.94
N ARG A 25 -13.02 -7.33 16.66
CA ARG A 25 -11.85 -8.13 17.02
C ARG A 25 -11.12 -7.45 18.17
N LEU A 26 -11.02 -8.13 19.29
CA LEU A 26 -10.35 -7.66 20.49
C LEU A 26 -9.06 -8.45 20.72
N ALA A 27 -8.03 -7.75 21.16
CA ALA A 27 -6.86 -8.35 21.79
C ALA A 27 -6.74 -7.79 23.21
N LEU A 28 -6.74 -8.70 24.16
CA LEU A 28 -6.80 -8.44 25.58
C LEU A 28 -5.57 -9.02 26.25
N LEU A 29 -5.09 -8.34 27.29
CA LEU A 29 -3.96 -8.78 28.09
C LEU A 29 -4.40 -9.03 29.52
N ALA A 30 -3.83 -10.06 30.13
CA ALA A 30 -4.05 -10.32 31.55
C ALA A 30 -3.39 -9.20 32.37
N ASP A 31 -4.17 -8.65 33.31
CA ASP A 31 -3.75 -7.76 34.39
C ASP A 31 -4.24 -8.39 35.71
N GLU A 32 -3.63 -8.05 36.86
CA GLU A 32 -3.68 -8.83 38.12
C GLU A 32 -5.05 -9.41 38.53
N GLN A 33 -6.16 -8.76 38.16
CA GLN A 33 -7.52 -9.27 38.37
C GLN A 33 -8.49 -9.08 37.17
N GLN A 34 -8.02 -8.64 36.00
CA GLN A 34 -8.89 -8.24 34.88
C GLN A 34 -8.21 -8.40 33.51
N TRP A 35 -8.99 -8.25 32.43
CA TRP A 35 -8.47 -8.28 31.06
C TRP A 35 -8.38 -6.86 30.50
N ARG A 36 -7.18 -6.33 30.31
CA ARG A 36 -7.00 -4.99 29.76
C ARG A 36 -7.08 -5.01 28.23
N LEU A 37 -7.89 -4.12 27.66
CA LEU A 37 -7.95 -3.93 26.20
C LEU A 37 -6.63 -3.38 25.66
N HIS A 38 -6.03 -4.10 24.72
CA HIS A 38 -4.79 -3.71 24.05
C HIS A 38 -5.01 -3.30 22.60
N HIS A 39 -5.95 -3.95 21.90
CA HIS A 39 -6.35 -3.57 20.56
C HIS A 39 -7.82 -3.91 20.32
N ALA A 40 -8.56 -3.00 19.69
CA ALA A 40 -9.91 -3.21 19.20
C ALA A 40 -9.99 -2.80 17.73
N HIS A 41 -10.40 -3.75 16.88
CA HIS A 41 -10.76 -3.49 15.49
C HIS A 41 -12.27 -3.67 15.32
N VAL A 42 -12.96 -2.60 14.96
CA VAL A 42 -14.40 -2.60 14.73
C VAL A 42 -14.68 -2.46 13.23
N ALA A 43 -15.41 -3.42 12.68
CA ALA A 43 -15.92 -3.36 11.32
C ALA A 43 -17.40 -2.96 11.34
N LEU A 44 -17.70 -1.82 10.73
CA LEU A 44 -19.04 -1.24 10.59
C LEU A 44 -19.72 -1.73 9.31
N ASP A 45 -19.65 -3.04 9.09
CA ASP A 45 -20.14 -3.68 7.87
C ASP A 45 -21.47 -4.38 8.17
N ASP A 46 -22.57 -3.66 7.92
CA ASP A 46 -23.91 -4.13 8.19
C ASP A 46 -24.25 -5.28 7.24
N GLY A 47 -24.18 -6.53 7.74
CA GLY A 47 -24.68 -7.71 7.03
C GLY A 47 -23.64 -8.75 6.60
N HIS A 48 -22.35 -8.58 6.94
CA HIS A 48 -21.38 -9.65 6.75
C HIS A 48 -21.35 -10.58 7.97
N PRO A 49 -21.72 -11.88 7.81
CA PRO A 49 -21.71 -12.83 8.90
C PRO A 49 -20.28 -13.00 9.44
N LEU A 50 -20.15 -12.80 10.75
CA LEU A 50 -18.90 -13.04 11.47
C LEU A 50 -18.87 -14.50 11.91
N THR A 51 -17.78 -15.20 11.60
CA THR A 51 -17.48 -16.46 12.28
C THR A 51 -16.83 -16.13 13.60
N GLU A 52 -17.57 -16.31 14.70
CA GLU A 52 -17.01 -16.08 16.02
C GLU A 52 -15.81 -17.01 16.27
N ARG A 53 -14.75 -16.45 16.84
CA ARG A 53 -13.58 -17.23 17.27
C ARG A 53 -12.92 -16.60 18.48
N ALA A 54 -12.30 -17.43 19.28
CA ALA A 54 -11.51 -17.01 20.43
C ALA A 54 -10.21 -17.82 20.52
N TRP A 55 -9.10 -17.13 20.79
CA TRP A 55 -7.85 -17.77 21.22
C TRP A 55 -7.53 -17.30 22.63
N ARG A 56 -7.38 -18.25 23.55
CA ARG A 56 -7.14 -17.97 24.97
C ARG A 56 -5.78 -18.51 25.39
N TYR A 57 -5.03 -17.69 26.08
CA TYR A 57 -3.71 -17.97 26.64
C TYR A 57 -3.65 -17.46 28.08
N SER A 58 -2.61 -17.83 28.83
CA SER A 58 -2.43 -17.38 30.21
C SER A 58 -2.27 -15.86 30.34
N THR A 59 -1.64 -15.22 29.36
CA THR A 59 -1.30 -13.78 29.38
C THR A 59 -2.08 -12.94 28.37
N ALA A 60 -2.80 -13.57 27.44
CA ALA A 60 -3.52 -12.88 26.37
C ALA A 60 -4.80 -13.61 25.96
N SER A 61 -5.79 -12.85 25.50
CA SER A 61 -7.01 -13.39 24.87
C SER A 61 -7.33 -12.60 23.61
N PHE A 62 -7.65 -13.31 22.53
CA PHE A 62 -8.07 -12.73 21.26
C PHE A 62 -9.49 -13.17 20.97
N LEU A 63 -10.37 -12.22 20.69
CA LEU A 63 -11.80 -12.47 20.46
C LEU A 63 -12.20 -11.87 19.12
N GLU A 64 -12.98 -12.58 18.33
CA GLU A 64 -13.71 -12.07 17.19
C GLU A 64 -15.18 -12.39 17.42
N VAL A 65 -15.97 -11.35 17.70
CA VAL A 65 -17.34 -11.47 18.24
C VAL A 65 -18.23 -10.36 17.69
N SER A 66 -19.54 -10.60 17.66
CA SER A 66 -20.52 -9.55 17.38
C SER A 66 -20.97 -8.92 18.69
N LEU A 67 -20.79 -7.61 18.84
CA LEU A 67 -21.21 -6.87 20.04
C LEU A 67 -22.36 -5.94 19.73
N PRO A 68 -23.29 -5.71 20.68
CA PRO A 68 -24.22 -4.58 20.58
C PRO A 68 -23.44 -3.27 20.39
N GLY A 69 -23.92 -2.41 19.49
CA GLY A 69 -23.29 -1.11 19.25
C GLY A 69 -23.05 -0.28 20.52
N PRO A 70 -24.02 -0.19 21.45
CA PRO A 70 -23.83 0.48 22.75
C PRO A 70 -22.70 -0.11 23.61
N THR A 71 -22.48 -1.43 23.59
CA THR A 71 -21.38 -2.09 24.32
C THR A 71 -20.02 -1.70 23.73
N ALA A 72 -19.89 -1.72 22.41
CA ALA A 72 -18.66 -1.26 21.74
C ALA A 72 -18.41 0.24 21.98
N ALA A 73 -19.47 1.05 22.01
CA ALA A 73 -19.39 2.48 22.31
C ALA A 73 -18.97 2.76 23.77
N ALA A 74 -19.42 1.94 24.73
CA ALA A 74 -19.00 2.02 26.14
C ALA A 74 -17.50 1.71 26.29
N LEU A 75 -17.02 0.62 25.66
CA LEU A 75 -15.59 0.33 25.60
C LEU A 75 -14.80 1.51 25.00
N LEU A 76 -15.26 2.13 23.91
CA LEU A 76 -14.58 3.27 23.28
C LEU A 76 -14.53 4.52 24.18
N ARG A 77 -15.53 4.70 25.05
CA ARG A 77 -15.53 5.76 26.07
C ARG A 77 -14.49 5.54 27.16
N GLY A 78 -14.11 4.28 27.40
CA GLY A 78 -13.25 3.86 28.50
C GLY A 78 -14.03 3.21 29.64
N ASP A 79 -15.27 2.77 29.40
CA ASP A 79 -16.06 2.05 30.39
C ASP A 79 -15.76 0.55 30.30
N ASP A 80 -15.57 -0.09 31.45
CA ASP A 80 -15.31 -1.54 31.54
C ASP A 80 -16.56 -2.34 31.16
N GLN A 81 -16.38 -3.46 30.47
CA GLN A 81 -17.50 -4.29 29.97
C GLN A 81 -17.21 -5.78 30.14
N ASP A 82 -18.26 -6.55 30.42
CA ASP A 82 -18.17 -8.02 30.40
C ASP A 82 -18.42 -8.56 29.00
N ILE A 83 -17.41 -9.23 28.43
CA ILE A 83 -17.45 -9.74 27.05
C ILE A 83 -17.07 -11.21 27.06
N HIS A 84 -18.02 -12.08 26.69
CA HIS A 84 -17.84 -13.54 26.65
C HIS A 84 -17.24 -14.13 27.95
N GLY A 85 -17.69 -13.61 29.10
CA GLY A 85 -17.25 -14.04 30.43
C GLY A 85 -15.91 -13.45 30.89
N LEU A 86 -15.35 -12.49 30.15
CA LEU A 86 -14.15 -11.76 30.54
C LEU A 86 -14.54 -10.34 30.96
N HIS A 87 -14.07 -9.91 32.13
CA HIS A 87 -14.19 -8.52 32.56
C HIS A 87 -13.12 -7.69 31.84
N VAL A 88 -13.52 -6.93 30.83
CA VAL A 88 -12.64 -6.16 29.96
C VAL A 88 -12.51 -4.74 30.45
N ALA A 89 -11.32 -4.42 30.96
CA ALA A 89 -10.94 -3.07 31.34
C ALA A 89 -10.53 -2.27 30.12
N SER A 90 -11.25 -1.20 29.82
CA SER A 90 -10.91 -0.34 28.68
C SER A 90 -10.03 0.81 29.16
N PRO A 91 -8.74 0.88 28.75
CA PRO A 91 -7.94 2.04 29.08
C PRO A 91 -8.58 3.25 28.39
N GLY A 92 -9.12 4.18 29.18
CA GLY A 92 -9.68 5.42 28.64
C GLY A 92 -8.68 6.02 27.64
N PRO A 93 -9.05 6.21 26.36
CA PRO A 93 -8.09 6.68 25.37
C PRO A 93 -7.59 8.06 25.79
N SER A 94 -6.28 8.26 25.75
CA SER A 94 -5.65 9.54 26.12
C SER A 94 -5.98 10.67 25.14
N ALA A 95 -6.44 10.33 23.93
CA ALA A 95 -6.80 11.27 22.89
C ALA A 95 -8.32 11.51 22.81
N SER A 96 -8.70 12.79 22.71
CA SER A 96 -10.08 13.20 22.43
C SER A 96 -10.50 12.99 20.96
N ASN A 97 -9.53 12.84 20.06
CA ASN A 97 -9.74 12.76 18.62
C ASN A 97 -9.13 11.49 18.03
N ALA A 98 -9.77 10.98 16.98
CA ALA A 98 -9.26 9.92 16.13
C ALA A 98 -8.71 10.48 14.82
N SER A 99 -7.56 9.95 14.40
CA SER A 99 -7.06 10.21 13.05
C SER A 99 -7.98 9.52 12.04
N THR A 100 -8.40 10.25 11.01
CA THR A 100 -9.37 9.78 10.02
C THR A 100 -8.71 9.73 8.67
N SER A 101 -8.96 8.65 7.91
CA SER A 101 -8.50 8.50 6.53
C SER A 101 -9.64 7.98 5.67
N ARG A 102 -9.91 8.65 4.55
CA ARG A 102 -10.83 8.16 3.51
C ARG A 102 -10.01 7.55 2.39
N LEU A 103 -10.21 6.26 2.16
CA LEU A 103 -9.38 5.42 1.29
C LEU A 103 -10.20 4.96 0.09
N ARG A 104 -9.60 5.05 -1.12
CA ARG A 104 -10.20 4.52 -2.35
C ARG A 104 -10.15 2.98 -2.37
N GLY A 105 -10.89 2.36 -3.29
CA GLY A 105 -10.75 0.93 -3.55
C GLY A 105 -9.31 0.57 -3.91
N GLN A 106 -8.87 -0.64 -3.56
CA GLN A 106 -7.52 -1.18 -3.79
C GLN A 106 -6.36 -0.37 -3.18
N GLN A 107 -6.63 0.66 -2.37
CA GLN A 107 -5.61 1.35 -1.61
C GLN A 107 -5.20 0.51 -0.39
N GLU A 108 -3.93 0.07 -0.38
CA GLU A 108 -3.34 -0.55 0.80
C GLU A 108 -3.21 0.50 1.92
N TRP A 109 -3.72 0.14 3.09
CA TRP A 109 -3.55 0.94 4.30
C TRP A 109 -3.50 0.02 5.51
N ALA A 110 -2.45 0.16 6.33
CA ALA A 110 -2.19 -0.71 7.48
C ALA A 110 -2.29 -2.21 7.13
N ARG A 111 -1.75 -2.59 5.96
CA ARG A 111 -1.72 -3.94 5.36
C ARG A 111 -3.08 -4.54 5.00
N VAL A 112 -4.11 -3.70 4.97
CA VAL A 112 -5.44 -4.09 4.52
C VAL A 112 -5.70 -3.41 3.19
N THR A 113 -6.07 -4.24 2.21
CA THR A 113 -6.54 -3.81 0.90
C THR A 113 -7.95 -4.35 0.73
N THR A 114 -8.88 -3.48 0.36
CA THR A 114 -10.27 -3.83 0.10
C THR A 114 -10.60 -3.51 -1.35
N PRO A 115 -11.43 -4.33 -2.04
CA PRO A 115 -11.88 -3.99 -3.39
C PRO A 115 -12.66 -2.67 -3.43
N TRP A 116 -13.43 -2.39 -2.37
CA TRP A 116 -14.23 -1.18 -2.22
C TRP A 116 -13.52 -0.10 -1.37
N PRO A 117 -13.89 1.18 -1.55
CA PRO A 117 -13.49 2.28 -0.69
C PRO A 117 -13.94 2.13 0.76
N ARG A 118 -13.26 2.80 1.68
CA ARG A 118 -13.61 2.78 3.11
C ARG A 118 -13.15 4.04 3.83
N THR A 119 -13.80 4.37 4.95
CA THR A 119 -13.27 5.31 5.93
C THR A 119 -12.69 4.53 7.09
N GLU A 120 -11.48 4.88 7.51
CA GLU A 120 -10.84 4.34 8.71
C GLU A 120 -10.60 5.44 9.74
N TRP A 121 -10.84 5.11 11.00
CA TRP A 121 -10.47 5.92 12.16
C TRP A 121 -9.51 5.15 13.05
N THR A 122 -8.44 5.81 13.50
CA THR A 122 -7.48 5.25 14.44
C THR A 122 -7.30 6.12 15.67
N ILE A 123 -7.28 5.48 16.84
CA ILE A 123 -6.92 6.12 18.12
C ILE A 123 -5.72 5.36 18.68
N ASN A 124 -4.62 6.07 18.88
CA ASN A 124 -3.40 5.46 19.42
C ASN A 124 -3.50 5.24 20.93
N ARG A 125 -2.78 4.23 21.40
CA ARG A 125 -2.51 3.98 22.81
C ARG A 125 -1.61 5.08 23.37
N ASP A 126 -1.65 5.23 24.69
CA ASP A 126 -0.65 6.03 25.40
C ASP A 126 0.74 5.41 25.18
N ALA A 127 1.71 6.25 24.82
CA ALA A 127 3.09 5.88 24.56
C ALA A 127 3.77 5.22 25.79
N ASN A 128 3.27 5.51 27.00
CA ASN A 128 3.77 4.93 28.25
C ASN A 128 3.14 3.56 28.60
N THR A 129 2.28 3.00 27.74
CA THR A 129 1.69 1.68 27.98
C THR A 129 2.79 0.62 27.94
N PRO A 130 2.97 -0.20 29.00
CA PRO A 130 4.00 -1.23 29.03
C PRO A 130 3.94 -2.14 27.81
N HIS A 131 5.09 -2.40 27.20
CA HIS A 131 5.22 -3.39 26.15
C HIS A 131 5.23 -4.78 26.77
N LEU A 132 4.50 -5.72 26.17
CA LEU A 132 4.62 -7.12 26.58
C LEU A 132 5.91 -7.74 26.06
N GLY A 133 6.45 -8.63 26.89
CA GLY A 133 7.67 -9.37 26.63
C GLY A 133 7.55 -10.37 25.49
N HIS A 134 8.68 -10.99 25.16
CA HIS A 134 8.86 -11.98 24.09
C HIS A 134 8.38 -13.38 24.51
N ASP A 135 7.29 -13.45 25.27
CA ASP A 135 6.85 -14.70 25.88
C ASP A 135 6.07 -15.55 24.88
N LEU A 136 6.40 -16.84 24.88
CA LEU A 136 5.73 -17.84 24.06
C LEU A 136 4.25 -17.94 24.46
N LEU A 137 3.34 -17.83 23.49
CA LEU A 137 1.92 -18.07 23.69
C LEU A 137 1.59 -19.52 23.35
N VAL A 138 1.21 -20.28 24.37
CA VAL A 138 0.72 -21.67 24.24
C VAL A 138 -0.62 -21.76 24.98
N GLY A 139 -1.66 -22.24 24.31
CA GLY A 139 -3.03 -22.22 24.83
C GLY A 139 -4.01 -22.87 23.85
N ASP A 140 -5.26 -22.42 23.87
CA ASP A 140 -6.35 -23.00 23.07
C ASP A 140 -6.25 -22.70 21.56
N GLY A 141 -5.52 -21.62 21.21
CA GLY A 141 -5.21 -21.25 19.83
C GLY A 141 -3.88 -21.84 19.32
N PRO A 142 -3.44 -21.46 18.10
CA PRO A 142 -2.10 -21.81 17.62
C PRO A 142 -1.01 -21.26 18.54
N SER A 143 0.15 -21.92 18.57
CA SER A 143 1.30 -21.44 19.35
C SER A 143 2.04 -20.34 18.59
N PHE A 144 2.46 -19.29 19.29
CA PHE A 144 3.17 -18.14 18.72
C PHE A 144 4.39 -17.77 19.55
N LEU A 145 5.45 -17.27 18.91
CA LEU A 145 6.69 -16.88 19.60
C LEU A 145 6.49 -15.66 20.51
N ASN A 146 5.52 -14.80 20.20
CA ASN A 146 5.19 -13.62 20.98
C ASN A 146 3.78 -13.11 20.65
N PHE A 147 3.34 -12.11 21.42
CA PHE A 147 2.01 -11.52 21.30
C PHE A 147 1.75 -10.87 19.94
N ASP A 148 2.74 -10.17 19.37
CA ASP A 148 2.57 -9.48 18.09
C ASP A 148 2.37 -10.47 16.93
N GLN A 149 3.04 -11.63 16.96
CA GLN A 149 2.80 -12.74 16.03
C GLN A 149 1.36 -13.22 16.12
N ALA A 150 0.88 -13.47 17.34
CA ALA A 150 -0.49 -13.91 17.59
C ALA A 150 -1.51 -12.86 17.11
N LEU A 151 -1.30 -11.58 17.45
CA LEU A 151 -2.15 -10.48 17.04
C LEU A 151 -2.23 -10.34 15.51
N SER A 152 -1.08 -10.40 14.83
CA SER A 152 -1.00 -10.31 13.37
C SER A 152 -1.72 -11.48 12.71
N ALA A 153 -1.47 -12.71 13.17
CA ALA A 153 -2.11 -13.90 12.66
C ALA A 153 -3.63 -13.87 12.90
N PHE A 154 -4.06 -13.41 14.09
CA PHE A 154 -5.47 -13.29 14.41
C PHE A 154 -6.15 -12.26 13.51
N LEU A 155 -5.60 -11.05 13.39
CA LEU A 155 -6.26 -9.98 12.63
C LEU A 155 -6.25 -10.19 11.12
N HIS A 156 -5.16 -10.74 10.55
CA HIS A 156 -4.90 -10.73 9.11
C HIS A 156 -4.71 -12.11 8.47
N GLN A 157 -4.74 -13.19 9.24
CA GLN A 157 -4.56 -14.57 8.74
C GLN A 157 -3.25 -14.77 7.95
N ARG A 158 -2.20 -14.01 8.30
CA ARG A 158 -0.87 -14.10 7.67
C ARG A 158 0.22 -14.30 8.74
N PRO A 159 1.23 -15.16 8.48
CA PRO A 159 2.42 -15.25 9.33
C PRO A 159 3.13 -13.89 9.42
N HIS A 160 3.73 -13.63 10.57
CA HIS A 160 4.14 -12.29 11.00
C HIS A 160 5.32 -11.70 10.21
N ASP A 161 5.40 -10.38 10.27
CA ASP A 161 6.58 -9.56 10.05
C ASP A 161 6.89 -8.94 11.42
N THR A 162 8.07 -9.21 11.98
CA THR A 162 8.49 -8.91 13.38
C THR A 162 8.56 -7.42 13.72
N ASN A 163 8.03 -6.57 12.84
CA ASN A 163 8.44 -5.20 12.70
C ASN A 163 7.34 -4.15 12.76
N THR A 164 6.11 -4.58 13.06
CA THR A 164 4.96 -3.68 13.08
C THR A 164 4.46 -3.50 14.50
N ARG A 165 5.15 -2.63 15.25
CA ARG A 165 4.59 -2.07 16.49
C ARG A 165 3.31 -1.31 16.14
N ARG A 166 2.16 -1.94 16.38
CA ARG A 166 0.85 -1.30 16.22
C ARG A 166 0.60 -0.36 17.38
N SER A 167 0.65 0.94 17.17
CA SER A 167 0.34 1.93 18.22
C SER A 167 -1.15 2.10 18.45
N ASP A 168 -2.01 1.60 17.55
CA ASP A 168 -3.45 1.80 17.57
C ASP A 168 -4.14 0.97 18.67
N LEU A 169 -4.82 1.65 19.60
CA LEU A 169 -5.76 1.06 20.55
C LEU A 169 -7.06 0.69 19.82
N TRP A 170 -7.57 1.63 19.03
CA TRP A 170 -8.79 1.47 18.26
C TRP A 170 -8.51 1.65 16.78
N ARG A 171 -9.07 0.74 15.99
CA ARG A 171 -9.26 0.89 14.56
C ARG A 171 -10.73 0.66 14.25
N ILE A 172 -11.40 1.65 13.69
CA ILE A 172 -12.81 1.57 13.30
C ILE A 172 -12.87 1.72 11.78
N VAL A 173 -13.55 0.81 11.10
CA VAL A 173 -13.59 0.75 9.63
C VAL A 173 -15.03 0.78 9.15
N LEU A 174 -15.36 1.76 8.32
CA LEU A 174 -16.63 1.87 7.61
C LEU A 174 -16.42 1.57 6.12
N PRO A 175 -16.85 0.41 5.60
CA PRO A 175 -16.80 0.14 4.18
C PRO A 175 -17.85 0.97 3.41
N HIS A 176 -17.51 1.43 2.21
CA HIS A 176 -18.40 2.16 1.32
C HIS A 176 -18.79 1.28 0.13
N HIS A 177 -19.99 0.70 0.19
CA HIS A 177 -20.50 -0.19 -0.86
C HIS A 177 -21.44 0.50 -1.87
N ALA A 178 -21.57 1.83 -1.82
CA ALA A 178 -22.45 2.57 -2.74
C ALA A 178 -22.04 2.35 -4.21
N GLY A 179 -20.74 2.51 -4.51
CA GLY A 179 -20.15 2.18 -5.79
C GLY A 179 -18.62 2.16 -5.72
N TRP A 180 -17.98 1.28 -6.50
CA TRP A 180 -16.52 1.17 -6.60
C TRP A 180 -16.06 0.67 -7.97
N LEU A 181 -14.79 0.88 -8.27
CA LEU A 181 -14.12 0.42 -9.49
C LEU A 181 -13.48 -0.94 -9.20
N SER A 182 -14.09 -2.03 -9.67
CA SER A 182 -13.62 -3.40 -9.38
C SER A 182 -12.50 -3.85 -10.32
N GLN A 183 -12.56 -3.42 -11.59
CA GLN A 183 -11.52 -3.65 -12.58
C GLN A 183 -11.46 -2.49 -13.57
N ILE A 184 -10.26 -2.11 -13.97
CA ILE A 184 -9.98 -1.10 -14.99
C ILE A 184 -8.98 -1.73 -15.93
N THR A 185 -9.36 -1.86 -17.19
CA THR A 185 -8.54 -2.43 -18.24
C THR A 185 -8.16 -1.33 -19.22
N ILE A 186 -6.87 -1.10 -19.41
CA ILE A 186 -6.34 -0.03 -20.26
C ILE A 186 -5.62 -0.67 -21.46
N GLY A 187 -6.22 -0.51 -22.63
CA GLY A 187 -5.65 -0.83 -23.92
C GLY A 187 -5.04 0.40 -24.60
N PRO A 188 -4.52 0.24 -25.83
CA PRO A 188 -3.90 1.35 -26.58
C PRO A 188 -4.90 2.44 -26.98
N ASP A 189 -6.16 2.08 -27.24
CA ASP A 189 -7.20 2.96 -27.76
C ASP A 189 -8.51 2.92 -26.95
N LEU A 190 -8.54 2.18 -25.84
CA LEU A 190 -9.73 1.97 -25.03
C LEU A 190 -9.39 1.83 -23.55
N LEU A 191 -10.11 2.54 -22.68
CA LEU A 191 -10.17 2.25 -21.25
C LEU A 191 -11.54 1.66 -20.93
N THR A 192 -11.54 0.47 -20.33
CA THR A 192 -12.76 -0.19 -19.82
C THR A 192 -12.75 -0.15 -18.30
N ALA A 193 -13.74 0.48 -17.68
CA ALA A 193 -13.93 0.51 -16.25
C ALA A 193 -15.16 -0.30 -15.85
N VAL A 194 -14.96 -1.32 -15.03
CA VAL A 194 -16.02 -2.12 -14.41
C VAL A 194 -16.41 -1.46 -13.09
N VAL A 195 -17.67 -1.02 -13.02
CA VAL A 195 -18.26 -0.43 -11.82
C VAL A 195 -19.18 -1.44 -11.15
N ASP A 196 -18.98 -1.65 -9.86
CA ASP A 196 -19.86 -2.41 -8.98
C ASP A 196 -20.41 -1.51 -7.88
N GLY A 197 -21.53 -1.88 -7.26
CA GLY A 197 -22.15 -1.06 -6.21
C GLY A 197 -23.52 -1.55 -5.77
N LYS A 198 -23.93 -1.20 -4.54
CA LYS A 198 -25.26 -1.46 -3.98
C LYS A 198 -26.23 -0.30 -4.19
N ALA A 199 -25.74 0.91 -4.49
CA ALA A 199 -26.56 2.10 -4.66
C ALA A 199 -25.89 3.02 -5.67
N LEU A 200 -26.17 2.81 -6.97
CA LEU A 200 -25.52 3.51 -8.08
C LEU A 200 -26.36 4.65 -8.67
N ASP A 201 -27.68 4.67 -8.49
CA ASP A 201 -28.58 5.70 -9.04
C ASP A 201 -28.01 7.13 -8.96
N GLY A 202 -27.94 7.82 -10.11
CA GLY A 202 -27.40 9.18 -10.20
C GLY A 202 -25.88 9.30 -10.01
N ALA A 203 -25.13 8.20 -10.04
CA ALA A 203 -23.67 8.25 -10.08
C ALA A 203 -23.17 8.62 -11.49
N ILE A 204 -22.00 9.24 -11.53
CA ILE A 204 -21.29 9.64 -12.74
C ILE A 204 -19.91 9.00 -12.69
N LEU A 205 -19.53 8.35 -13.78
CA LEU A 205 -18.15 7.94 -14.04
C LEU A 205 -17.53 8.94 -15.00
N GLU A 206 -16.41 9.53 -14.58
CA GLU A 206 -15.76 10.64 -15.29
C GLU A 206 -14.28 10.33 -15.46
N LEU A 207 -13.79 10.34 -16.70
CA LEU A 207 -12.37 10.32 -17.02
C LEU A 207 -11.94 11.75 -17.35
N THR A 208 -11.02 12.31 -16.57
CA THR A 208 -10.50 13.68 -16.74
C THR A 208 -9.01 13.63 -17.08
N TRP A 209 -8.57 14.52 -17.97
CA TRP A 209 -7.16 14.78 -18.30
C TRP A 209 -6.92 16.28 -18.48
N ALA A 210 -5.67 16.70 -18.73
CA ALA A 210 -5.31 18.12 -18.79
C ALA A 210 -6.10 18.96 -19.81
N ALA A 211 -6.52 18.35 -20.93
CA ALA A 211 -7.19 19.04 -22.03
C ALA A 211 -8.72 18.83 -22.06
N GLY A 212 -9.31 18.02 -21.16
CA GLY A 212 -10.74 17.72 -21.19
C GLY A 212 -11.21 16.66 -20.21
N ASN A 213 -12.49 16.29 -20.32
CA ASN A 213 -13.07 15.15 -19.63
C ASN A 213 -14.15 14.48 -20.49
N GLU A 214 -14.42 13.21 -20.20
CA GLU A 214 -15.54 12.42 -20.71
C GLU A 214 -16.33 11.84 -19.54
N ARG A 215 -17.66 11.71 -19.68
CA ARG A 215 -18.56 11.30 -18.59
C ARG A 215 -19.60 10.29 -19.06
N HIS A 216 -19.90 9.33 -18.19
CA HIS A 216 -21.02 8.41 -18.32
C HIS A 216 -21.93 8.47 -17.09
N SER A 217 -23.25 8.40 -17.31
CA SER A 217 -24.21 8.10 -16.23
C SER A 217 -24.05 6.63 -15.82
N VAL A 218 -24.09 6.37 -14.51
CA VAL A 218 -23.94 5.04 -13.93
C VAL A 218 -25.15 4.76 -13.05
N ASP A 219 -26.13 4.08 -13.59
CA ASP A 219 -27.36 3.71 -12.85
C ASP A 219 -27.35 2.24 -12.43
N ARG A 220 -26.38 1.45 -12.91
CA ARG A 220 -26.23 0.03 -12.58
C ARG A 220 -24.78 -0.43 -12.69
N ALA A 221 -24.50 -1.57 -12.05
CA ALA A 221 -23.22 -2.24 -12.20
C ALA A 221 -23.00 -2.70 -13.66
N GLY A 222 -21.75 -2.64 -14.13
CA GLY A 222 -21.39 -2.99 -15.50
C GLY A 222 -20.08 -2.37 -15.98
N ALA A 223 -19.75 -2.64 -17.23
CA ALA A 223 -18.57 -2.11 -17.91
C ALA A 223 -18.91 -0.82 -18.67
N TYR A 224 -18.06 0.19 -18.49
CA TYR A 224 -18.13 1.51 -19.12
C TYR A 224 -16.83 1.75 -19.89
N HIS A 225 -16.91 2.41 -21.04
CA HIS A 225 -15.82 2.45 -22.02
C HIS A 225 -15.51 3.89 -22.41
N PHE A 226 -14.23 4.27 -22.35
CA PHE A 226 -13.71 5.55 -22.77
C PHE A 226 -12.79 5.35 -23.97
N ALA A 227 -13.03 6.10 -25.04
CA ALA A 227 -12.16 6.06 -26.22
C ALA A 227 -10.85 6.81 -25.92
N LEU A 228 -9.72 6.19 -26.26
CA LEU A 228 -8.38 6.75 -26.10
C LEU A 228 -7.71 6.95 -27.47
N PRO A 229 -8.20 7.85 -28.35
CA PRO A 229 -7.67 7.98 -29.71
C PRO A 229 -6.17 8.34 -29.78
N HIS A 230 -5.59 8.78 -28.65
CA HIS A 230 -4.18 9.12 -28.50
C HIS A 230 -3.54 8.39 -27.30
N GLY A 231 -4.10 7.25 -26.89
CA GLY A 231 -3.73 6.58 -25.64
C GLY A 231 -4.24 7.32 -24.40
N LEU A 232 -3.98 6.73 -23.23
CA LEU A 232 -4.35 7.35 -21.96
C LEU A 232 -3.41 8.54 -21.71
N ALA A 233 -3.98 9.73 -21.50
CA ALA A 233 -3.19 10.90 -21.20
C ALA A 233 -2.51 10.80 -19.81
N PRO A 234 -1.30 11.36 -19.64
CA PRO A 234 -0.66 11.49 -18.32
C PRO A 234 -1.53 12.23 -17.32
N ASP A 235 -1.38 11.85 -16.05
CA ASP A 235 -2.11 12.43 -14.90
C ASP A 235 -3.64 12.39 -15.07
N SER A 236 -4.14 11.38 -15.79
CA SER A 236 -5.56 11.16 -15.95
C SER A 236 -6.21 10.71 -14.63
N LEU A 237 -7.43 11.16 -14.38
CA LEU A 237 -8.23 10.83 -13.21
C LEU A 237 -9.54 10.16 -13.66
N LEU A 238 -9.71 8.89 -13.33
CA LEU A 238 -10.99 8.20 -13.41
C LEU A 238 -11.70 8.33 -12.06
N MET A 239 -12.87 8.93 -12.05
CA MET A 239 -13.64 9.29 -10.87
C MET A 239 -15.05 8.71 -10.98
N LEU A 240 -15.43 7.86 -10.03
CA LEU A 240 -16.83 7.52 -9.79
C LEU A 240 -17.35 8.43 -8.68
N ARG A 241 -18.38 9.23 -8.94
CA ARG A 241 -18.92 10.21 -7.98
C ARG A 241 -20.44 10.29 -8.02
N ARG A 242 -21.02 10.83 -6.96
CA ARG A 242 -22.41 11.28 -6.90
C ARG A 242 -22.41 12.71 -6.37
N ASP A 243 -23.00 13.62 -7.12
CA ASP A 243 -22.93 15.06 -6.86
C ASP A 243 -21.46 15.50 -6.66
N ASP A 244 -21.15 16.13 -5.52
CA ASP A 244 -19.81 16.58 -5.12
C ASP A 244 -19.05 15.55 -4.27
N GLN A 245 -19.57 14.33 -4.13
CA GLN A 245 -18.98 13.26 -3.33
C GLN A 245 -18.37 12.18 -4.22
N TRP A 246 -17.06 11.97 -4.10
CA TRP A 246 -16.43 10.80 -4.73
C TRP A 246 -16.96 9.51 -4.08
N LEU A 247 -17.27 8.50 -4.88
CA LEU A 247 -17.58 7.13 -4.47
C LEU A 247 -16.30 6.30 -4.51
N ASP A 248 -15.58 6.30 -5.64
CA ASP A 248 -14.25 5.70 -5.80
C ASP A 248 -13.47 6.45 -6.91
N TRP A 249 -12.16 6.27 -7.00
CA TRP A 249 -11.36 6.89 -8.05
C TRP A 249 -10.04 6.16 -8.31
N ARG A 250 -9.46 6.34 -9.50
CA ARG A 250 -8.07 6.01 -9.82
C ARG A 250 -7.40 7.18 -10.51
N HIS A 251 -6.19 7.48 -10.06
CA HIS A 251 -5.29 8.43 -10.71
C HIS A 251 -4.23 7.59 -11.42
N PHE A 252 -3.98 7.94 -12.68
CA PHE A 252 -2.98 7.33 -13.53
C PHE A 252 -1.86 8.35 -13.74
N PRO A 253 -0.96 8.53 -12.75
CA PRO A 253 0.27 9.25 -13.00
C PRO A 253 1.07 8.49 -14.05
N ALA A 254 2.09 9.12 -14.63
CA ALA A 254 3.11 8.33 -15.33
C ALA A 254 3.57 7.19 -14.40
N PRO A 255 3.60 5.94 -14.90
CA PRO A 255 3.80 4.79 -14.05
C PRO A 255 5.11 4.96 -13.29
N THR A 256 5.04 4.94 -11.97
CA THR A 256 6.23 4.95 -11.12
C THR A 256 6.43 3.52 -10.65
N TYR A 257 7.11 2.70 -11.45
CA TYR A 257 7.25 1.29 -11.09
C TYR A 257 8.21 1.11 -9.92
N GLY A 258 7.93 0.07 -9.12
CA GLY A 258 8.52 -0.13 -7.79
C GLY A 258 7.56 0.09 -6.62
N ARG A 259 6.28 0.41 -6.87
CA ARG A 259 5.20 0.36 -5.85
C ARG A 259 4.27 -0.82 -6.12
N ALA A 260 3.64 -1.34 -5.07
CA ALA A 260 2.60 -2.37 -5.20
C ALA A 260 1.54 -1.90 -6.22
N ARG A 261 1.36 -2.67 -7.29
CA ARG A 261 0.39 -2.34 -8.35
C ARG A 261 -1.02 -2.40 -7.77
N ASP A 262 -1.83 -1.43 -8.16
CA ASP A 262 -3.27 -1.49 -7.94
C ASP A 262 -3.84 -2.69 -8.70
N ALA A 263 -4.23 -3.74 -7.97
CA ALA A 263 -4.66 -5.00 -8.58
C ALA A 263 -5.93 -4.87 -9.44
N SER A 264 -6.69 -3.78 -9.30
CA SER A 264 -7.82 -3.52 -10.20
C SER A 264 -7.39 -2.97 -11.56
N VAL A 265 -6.16 -2.47 -11.73
CA VAL A 265 -5.70 -1.87 -12.99
C VAL A 265 -4.88 -2.88 -13.79
N VAL A 266 -5.41 -3.24 -14.95
CA VAL A 266 -4.81 -4.20 -15.89
C VAL A 266 -4.47 -3.47 -17.19
N TRP A 267 -3.22 -3.56 -17.62
CA TRP A 267 -2.78 -3.06 -18.92
C TRP A 267 -2.83 -4.22 -19.93
N GLU A 268 -3.66 -4.12 -20.97
CA GLU A 268 -3.87 -5.24 -21.93
C GLU A 268 -2.63 -5.57 -22.73
N GLN A 269 -1.83 -4.55 -23.02
CA GLN A 269 -0.55 -4.67 -23.66
C GLN A 269 0.50 -3.94 -22.83
N PRO A 270 1.77 -4.35 -22.90
CA PRO A 270 2.81 -3.67 -22.15
C PRO A 270 3.12 -2.27 -22.74
N GLY A 271 2.65 -1.95 -23.95
CA GLY A 271 2.94 -0.71 -24.67
C GLY A 271 2.31 0.59 -24.12
N PRO A 272 0.99 0.65 -23.82
CA PRO A 272 0.36 1.88 -23.32
C PRO A 272 0.96 2.39 -22.00
N GLU A 273 1.45 1.47 -21.17
CA GLU A 273 2.15 1.78 -19.93
C GLU A 273 3.52 2.46 -20.21
N LEU A 274 4.18 2.08 -21.30
CA LEU A 274 5.45 2.65 -21.75
C LEU A 274 5.26 4.07 -22.34
N ASP A 275 4.18 4.31 -23.08
CA ASP A 275 3.87 5.66 -23.57
C ASP A 275 3.64 6.64 -22.43
N LEU A 276 2.87 6.22 -21.41
CA LEU A 276 2.57 7.02 -20.23
C LEU A 276 3.84 7.33 -19.42
N LEU A 277 4.76 6.37 -19.32
CA LEU A 277 6.08 6.55 -18.71
C LEU A 277 6.90 7.64 -19.41
N LEU A 278 7.02 7.50 -20.73
CA LEU A 278 7.90 8.34 -21.53
C LEU A 278 7.34 9.75 -21.66
N ALA A 279 6.02 9.94 -21.59
CA ALA A 279 5.40 11.26 -21.66
C ALA A 279 5.88 12.24 -20.57
N ASN A 280 6.30 11.73 -19.40
CA ASN A 280 6.83 12.57 -18.32
C ASN A 280 8.35 12.83 -18.42
N GLY A 281 9.02 12.20 -19.38
CA GLY A 281 10.46 12.30 -19.59
C GLY A 281 11.29 11.69 -18.47
N GLU A 282 12.62 11.72 -18.66
CA GLU A 282 13.54 11.31 -17.60
C GLU A 282 13.46 12.24 -16.39
N GLY A 283 13.61 11.68 -15.20
CA GLY A 283 13.47 12.44 -13.97
C GLY A 283 13.82 11.64 -12.74
N THR A 284 13.10 11.93 -11.65
CA THR A 284 13.37 11.35 -10.33
C THR A 284 13.04 9.87 -10.24
N HIS A 285 12.24 9.34 -11.17
CA HIS A 285 11.81 7.94 -11.16
C HIS A 285 11.99 7.22 -12.49
N LEU A 286 12.57 7.89 -13.50
CA LEU A 286 12.81 7.29 -14.81
C LEU A 286 14.23 7.59 -15.28
N GLU A 287 14.89 6.54 -15.76
CA GLU A 287 16.19 6.57 -16.43
C GLU A 287 16.09 5.75 -17.71
N CYS A 288 16.47 6.31 -18.86
CA CYS A 288 16.50 5.58 -20.12
C CYS A 288 17.93 5.21 -20.51
N LYS A 289 18.05 4.07 -21.19
CA LYS A 289 19.28 3.59 -21.80
C LYS A 289 18.95 3.00 -23.16
N ARG A 290 19.70 3.39 -24.17
CA ARG A 290 19.52 2.86 -25.53
C ARG A 290 19.71 1.33 -25.59
N GLU A 291 20.69 0.81 -24.86
CA GLU A 291 21.07 -0.60 -24.81
C GLU A 291 21.68 -0.96 -23.45
N VAL A 292 21.90 -2.25 -23.18
CA VAL A 292 22.49 -2.70 -21.91
C VAL A 292 23.88 -2.08 -21.74
N PRO A 293 24.06 -1.16 -20.77
CA PRO A 293 25.26 -0.34 -20.73
C PRO A 293 26.48 -1.13 -20.26
N GLN A 294 27.66 -0.69 -20.72
CA GLN A 294 28.97 -1.20 -20.32
C GLN A 294 29.82 -0.09 -19.70
N GLY A 295 30.97 -0.45 -19.11
CA GLY A 295 31.96 0.50 -18.59
C GLY A 295 31.35 1.52 -17.61
N ASP A 296 31.65 2.80 -17.81
CA ASP A 296 31.16 3.89 -16.95
C ASP A 296 29.64 4.08 -17.03
N SER A 297 29.02 3.80 -18.18
CA SER A 297 27.56 3.86 -18.34
C SER A 297 26.88 2.82 -17.45
N ARG A 298 27.48 1.61 -17.35
CA ARG A 298 27.03 0.58 -16.41
C ARG A 298 27.10 1.07 -14.96
N LYS A 299 28.22 1.69 -14.58
CA LYS A 299 28.39 2.24 -13.21
C LYS A 299 27.30 3.28 -12.90
N LYS A 300 27.03 4.20 -13.84
CA LYS A 300 25.98 5.23 -13.69
C LYS A 300 24.58 4.63 -13.54
N MET A 301 24.24 3.62 -14.35
CA MET A 301 22.96 2.92 -14.25
C MET A 301 22.80 2.24 -12.89
N LEU A 302 23.82 1.52 -12.41
CA LEU A 302 23.77 0.82 -11.12
C LEU A 302 23.67 1.80 -9.94
N LYS A 303 24.39 2.93 -9.98
CA LYS A 303 24.24 4.00 -8.98
C LYS A 303 22.82 4.58 -8.96
N THR A 304 22.19 4.69 -10.13
CA THR A 304 20.79 5.15 -10.24
C THR A 304 19.82 4.13 -9.67
N ILE A 305 20.01 2.83 -9.92
CA ILE A 305 19.21 1.76 -9.30
C ILE A 305 19.35 1.79 -7.77
N ALA A 306 20.57 1.97 -7.25
CA ALA A 306 20.78 2.12 -5.81
C ALA A 306 20.05 3.34 -5.23
N ALA A 307 20.07 4.47 -5.95
CA ALA A 307 19.35 5.68 -5.55
C ALA A 307 17.82 5.48 -5.57
N PHE A 308 17.28 4.86 -6.62
CA PHE A 308 15.84 4.51 -6.69
C PHE A 308 15.42 3.63 -5.52
N ALA A 309 16.16 2.55 -5.25
CA ALA A 309 15.87 1.65 -4.14
C ALA A 309 15.95 2.36 -2.76
N SER A 310 16.88 3.32 -2.63
CA SER A 310 17.08 4.10 -1.40
C SER A 310 16.01 5.18 -1.17
N GLN A 311 15.21 5.49 -2.19
CA GLN A 311 14.17 6.51 -2.15
C GLN A 311 12.81 5.88 -2.48
N ASP A 312 11.99 6.54 -3.28
CA ASP A 312 10.60 6.15 -3.58
C ASP A 312 10.47 5.11 -4.71
N GLY A 313 11.58 4.49 -5.14
CA GLY A 313 11.62 3.59 -6.27
C GLY A 313 11.81 4.31 -7.61
N GLY A 314 11.79 3.54 -8.69
CA GLY A 314 11.94 4.06 -10.05
C GLY A 314 12.15 2.95 -11.08
N THR A 315 12.19 3.34 -12.34
CA THR A 315 12.32 2.42 -13.48
C THR A 315 13.53 2.78 -14.32
N VAL A 316 14.31 1.75 -14.66
CA VAL A 316 15.29 1.86 -15.74
C VAL A 316 14.73 1.20 -16.98
N LEU A 317 14.57 1.96 -18.06
CA LEU A 317 14.18 1.44 -19.37
C LEU A 317 15.42 1.23 -20.23
N ILE A 318 15.56 0.04 -20.81
CA ILE A 318 16.64 -0.31 -21.73
C ILE A 318 16.04 -0.67 -23.09
N GLY A 319 16.52 -0.02 -24.15
CA GLY A 319 15.88 -0.01 -25.47
C GLY A 319 15.22 1.32 -25.82
N VAL A 320 15.53 2.40 -25.08
CA VAL A 320 14.98 3.75 -25.26
C VAL A 320 16.12 4.77 -25.31
N GLN A 321 16.10 5.66 -26.30
CA GLN A 321 17.10 6.71 -26.45
C GLN A 321 16.89 7.88 -25.49
N ASP A 322 17.90 8.74 -25.35
CA ASP A 322 17.85 9.92 -24.47
C ASP A 322 16.77 10.94 -24.91
N ASP A 323 16.35 10.90 -26.18
CA ASP A 323 15.22 11.68 -26.73
C ASP A 323 13.86 10.98 -26.56
N LEU A 324 13.82 9.94 -25.73
CA LEU A 324 12.65 9.11 -25.41
C LEU A 324 12.12 8.26 -26.58
N GLN A 325 12.87 8.17 -27.68
CA GLN A 325 12.50 7.28 -28.78
C GLN A 325 12.78 5.82 -28.47
N ILE A 326 11.74 4.98 -28.62
CA ILE A 326 11.84 3.53 -28.44
C ILE A 326 12.56 2.90 -29.65
N VAL A 327 13.72 2.32 -29.40
CA VAL A 327 14.54 1.62 -30.40
C VAL A 327 14.54 0.11 -30.24
N GLY A 328 14.20 -0.38 -29.04
CA GLY A 328 14.25 -1.79 -28.69
C GLY A 328 15.66 -2.29 -28.39
N LEU A 329 15.73 -3.41 -27.67
CA LEU A 329 16.95 -4.15 -27.42
C LEU A 329 17.48 -4.78 -28.71
N PRO A 330 18.81 -4.87 -28.88
CA PRO A 330 19.39 -5.59 -30.00
C PRO A 330 19.00 -7.08 -29.95
N GLY A 331 18.77 -7.71 -31.10
CA GLY A 331 18.43 -9.14 -31.15
C GLY A 331 19.58 -10.09 -30.76
N LYS A 332 20.81 -9.59 -30.62
CA LYS A 332 22.00 -10.36 -30.22
C LYS A 332 22.82 -9.56 -29.19
N PRO A 333 23.14 -10.14 -28.01
CA PRO A 333 22.65 -11.44 -27.51
C PRO A 333 21.11 -11.45 -27.34
N THR A 334 20.50 -12.63 -27.20
CA THR A 334 19.03 -12.73 -27.05
C THR A 334 18.53 -11.87 -25.89
N VAL A 335 17.27 -11.42 -25.96
CA VAL A 335 16.66 -10.58 -24.91
C VAL A 335 16.83 -11.22 -23.53
N ASP A 336 16.56 -12.52 -23.38
CA ASP A 336 16.75 -13.24 -22.11
C ASP A 336 18.19 -13.16 -21.57
N LYS A 337 19.19 -13.21 -22.46
CA LYS A 337 20.59 -13.08 -22.05
C LYS A 337 20.91 -11.65 -21.58
N GLN A 338 20.32 -10.65 -22.22
CA GLN A 338 20.44 -9.25 -21.80
C GLN A 338 19.77 -9.02 -20.44
N VAL A 339 18.59 -9.61 -20.21
CA VAL A 339 17.91 -9.61 -18.90
C VAL A 339 18.81 -10.21 -17.83
N LEU A 340 19.32 -11.43 -18.06
CA LEU A 340 20.23 -12.11 -17.13
C LEU A 340 21.50 -11.31 -16.86
N GLN A 341 22.03 -10.62 -17.88
CA GLN A 341 23.19 -9.76 -17.74
C GLN A 341 22.91 -8.60 -16.77
N VAL A 342 21.78 -7.90 -16.92
CA VAL A 342 21.41 -6.79 -16.04
C VAL A 342 21.14 -7.28 -14.60
N VAL A 343 20.42 -8.39 -14.45
CA VAL A 343 20.18 -9.06 -13.15
C VAL A 343 21.50 -9.37 -12.44
N GLY A 344 22.46 -9.95 -13.16
CA GLY A 344 23.80 -10.24 -12.63
C GLY A 344 24.56 -8.98 -12.23
N MET A 345 24.52 -7.92 -13.05
CA MET A 345 25.15 -6.64 -12.72
C MET A 345 24.62 -6.03 -11.42
N ILE A 346 23.30 -6.06 -11.22
CA ILE A 346 22.64 -5.53 -10.01
C ILE A 346 23.09 -6.33 -8.79
N ARG A 347 22.93 -7.66 -8.84
CA ARG A 347 23.25 -8.57 -7.72
C ARG A 347 24.72 -8.51 -7.31
N ASP A 348 25.63 -8.37 -8.27
CA ASP A 348 27.08 -8.36 -8.00
C ASP A 348 27.59 -7.03 -7.43
N THR A 349 26.81 -5.95 -7.57
CA THR A 349 27.31 -4.57 -7.35
C THR A 349 26.55 -3.84 -6.26
N LEU A 350 25.28 -4.18 -6.00
CA LEU A 350 24.44 -3.48 -5.03
C LEU A 350 24.25 -4.30 -3.76
N GLU A 351 24.39 -3.63 -2.61
CA GLU A 351 24.34 -4.28 -1.29
C GLU A 351 23.49 -3.46 -0.27
N PRO A 352 22.50 -4.10 0.40
CA PRO A 352 21.94 -5.41 0.07
C PRO A 352 21.39 -5.44 -1.37
N ALA A 353 21.11 -6.61 -1.92
CA ALA A 353 20.46 -6.67 -3.23
C ALA A 353 19.09 -5.98 -3.15
N PRO A 354 18.80 -4.96 -3.97
CA PRO A 354 17.52 -4.28 -3.91
C PRO A 354 16.38 -5.18 -4.38
N PRO A 355 15.15 -4.98 -3.90
CA PRO A 355 13.95 -5.56 -4.50
C PRO A 355 13.71 -4.91 -5.87
N TYR A 356 13.71 -5.71 -6.94
CA TYR A 356 13.37 -5.26 -8.29
C TYR A 356 12.70 -6.35 -9.10
N GLU A 357 11.96 -5.96 -10.13
CA GLU A 357 11.30 -6.85 -11.09
C GLU A 357 11.76 -6.51 -12.52
N PRO A 358 12.44 -7.44 -13.23
CA PRO A 358 12.76 -7.26 -14.64
C PRO A 358 11.56 -7.68 -15.51
N ARG A 359 11.14 -6.80 -16.42
CA ARG A 359 10.05 -7.06 -17.35
C ARG A 359 10.46 -6.73 -18.78
N VAL A 360 10.15 -7.62 -19.70
CA VAL A 360 10.30 -7.34 -21.14
C VAL A 360 8.94 -6.89 -21.67
N ILE A 361 8.91 -5.68 -22.22
CA ILE A 361 7.77 -5.01 -22.81
C ILE A 361 7.93 -5.10 -24.32
N ASP A 362 6.97 -5.72 -25.01
CA ASP A 362 6.89 -5.64 -26.47
C ASP A 362 6.13 -4.36 -26.85
N TYR A 363 6.80 -3.46 -27.57
CA TYR A 363 6.22 -2.23 -28.09
C TYR A 363 6.41 -2.21 -29.60
N ASP A 364 5.34 -2.42 -30.37
CA ASP A 364 5.38 -2.51 -31.83
C ASP A 364 6.49 -3.46 -32.35
N GLY A 365 6.63 -4.63 -31.71
CA GLY A 365 7.65 -5.62 -32.06
C GLY A 365 9.07 -5.26 -31.63
N LYS A 366 9.26 -4.17 -30.88
CA LYS A 366 10.52 -3.79 -30.24
C LYS A 366 10.49 -4.22 -28.77
N ALA A 367 11.42 -5.07 -28.38
CA ALA A 367 11.55 -5.48 -26.98
C ALA A 367 12.24 -4.39 -26.15
N VAL A 368 11.59 -3.86 -25.12
CA VAL A 368 12.15 -2.92 -24.15
C VAL A 368 12.25 -3.63 -22.80
N LEU A 369 13.41 -3.57 -22.15
CA LEU A 369 13.59 -4.11 -20.81
C LEU A 369 13.35 -3.02 -19.77
N ALA A 370 12.31 -3.18 -18.96
CA ALA A 370 12.07 -2.39 -17.77
C ALA A 370 12.66 -3.11 -16.55
N ILE A 371 13.49 -2.40 -15.78
CA ILE A 371 13.92 -2.82 -14.44
C ILE A 371 13.16 -1.95 -13.44
N GLU A 372 12.14 -2.53 -12.84
CA GLU A 372 11.24 -1.88 -11.90
C GLU A 372 11.83 -2.02 -10.49
N VAL A 373 12.33 -0.93 -9.91
CA VAL A 373 13.07 -0.94 -8.64
C VAL A 373 12.16 -0.44 -7.52
N SER A 374 11.92 -1.28 -6.52
CA SER A 374 11.07 -0.92 -5.40
C SER A 374 11.79 -0.04 -4.39
N GLY A 375 11.12 1.05 -3.98
CA GLY A 375 11.58 1.92 -2.89
C GLY A 375 11.27 1.32 -1.52
N GLY A 376 12.03 1.71 -0.49
CA GLY A 376 11.85 1.11 0.84
C GLY A 376 12.42 1.88 2.02
N GLY A 377 12.85 3.13 1.83
CA GLY A 377 13.36 3.99 2.92
C GLY A 377 14.70 3.56 3.55
N GLN A 378 15.20 2.34 3.30
CA GLN A 378 16.55 1.93 3.67
C GLN A 378 17.57 2.30 2.59
N MET A 379 18.83 2.54 2.99
CA MET A 379 19.90 2.85 2.05
C MET A 379 20.47 1.59 1.37
N TYR A 380 20.70 1.67 0.06
CA TYR A 380 21.39 0.66 -0.74
C TYR A 380 22.73 1.19 -1.23
N ALA A 381 23.78 0.41 -1.02
CA ALA A 381 25.14 0.78 -1.41
C ALA A 381 25.48 0.30 -2.81
N TYR A 382 26.17 1.15 -3.58
CA TYR A 382 26.96 0.75 -4.73
C TYR A 382 28.36 0.33 -4.26
N ARG A 383 28.80 -0.86 -4.65
CA ARG A 383 30.14 -1.40 -4.38
C ARG A 383 30.96 -1.40 -5.65
N ASP A 384 31.91 -0.47 -5.78
CA ASP A 384 32.90 -0.60 -6.85
C ASP A 384 33.81 -1.80 -6.55
N ARG A 385 34.11 -2.63 -7.55
CA ARG A 385 34.98 -3.80 -7.36
C ARG A 385 36.40 -3.41 -6.93
N ASP A 386 36.81 -2.20 -7.31
CA ASP A 386 38.14 -1.66 -7.00
C ASP A 386 38.20 -0.88 -5.67
N SER A 387 37.05 -0.57 -5.07
CA SER A 387 36.94 0.23 -3.83
C SER A 387 36.31 -0.60 -2.73
N GLN A 388 36.97 -0.69 -1.57
CA GLN A 388 36.39 -1.38 -0.41
C GLN A 388 35.27 -0.58 0.27
N ARG A 389 35.05 0.69 -0.09
CA ARG A 389 34.09 1.55 0.59
C ARG A 389 32.72 1.51 -0.10
N PRO A 390 31.61 1.32 0.65
CA PRO A 390 30.28 1.46 0.09
C PRO A 390 30.03 2.92 -0.28
N GLU A 391 29.45 3.14 -1.46
CA GLU A 391 29.03 4.46 -1.91
C GLU A 391 27.50 4.53 -1.91
N PHE A 392 26.95 5.63 -1.41
CA PHE A 392 25.51 5.85 -1.33
C PHE A 392 25.11 7.01 -2.23
N TYR A 393 23.97 6.86 -2.90
CA TYR A 393 23.49 7.81 -3.90
C TYR A 393 22.02 8.15 -3.68
N VAL A 394 21.65 9.37 -4.05
CA VAL A 394 20.27 9.84 -4.11
C VAL A 394 20.00 10.46 -5.48
N ARG A 395 18.76 10.36 -5.94
CA ARG A 395 18.26 10.94 -7.18
C ARG A 395 17.64 12.29 -6.87
N VAL A 396 18.05 13.32 -7.61
CA VAL A 396 17.53 14.69 -7.53
C VAL A 396 17.22 15.15 -8.95
N GLY A 397 15.94 15.23 -9.30
CA GLY A 397 15.53 15.40 -10.70
C GLY A 397 16.07 14.22 -11.55
N PRO A 398 16.66 14.47 -12.74
CA PRO A 398 17.27 13.42 -13.56
C PRO A 398 18.71 13.06 -13.14
N ASN A 399 19.25 13.64 -12.07
CA ASN A 399 20.65 13.45 -11.68
C ASN A 399 20.79 12.49 -10.49
N THR A 400 21.76 11.58 -10.57
CA THR A 400 22.17 10.72 -9.46
C THR A 400 23.42 11.31 -8.81
N VAL A 401 23.34 11.71 -7.54
CA VAL A 401 24.41 12.39 -6.80
C VAL A 401 24.78 11.63 -5.52
N PRO A 402 26.02 11.74 -5.02
CA PRO A 402 26.40 11.14 -3.74
C PRO A 402 25.50 11.64 -2.60
N ALA A 403 25.02 10.71 -1.78
CA ALA A 403 24.18 11.01 -0.63
C ALA A 403 24.97 11.76 0.45
N ARG A 404 24.33 12.75 1.07
CA ARG A 404 24.88 13.47 2.23
C ARG A 404 24.70 12.64 3.50
N HIS A 405 25.55 12.90 4.49
CA HIS A 405 25.52 12.19 5.79
C HIS A 405 24.14 12.15 6.44
N HIS A 406 23.35 13.23 6.37
CA HIS A 406 22.01 13.26 6.97
C HIS A 406 20.99 12.39 6.21
N GLU A 407 21.08 12.30 4.88
CA GLU A 407 20.22 11.44 4.04
C GLU A 407 20.50 9.97 4.34
N ILE A 408 21.79 9.62 4.41
CA ILE A 408 22.27 8.30 4.82
C ILE A 408 21.76 7.94 6.22
N ALA A 409 21.88 8.86 7.19
CA ALA A 409 21.44 8.64 8.56
C ALA A 409 19.91 8.52 8.70
N VAL A 410 19.12 9.21 7.87
CA VAL A 410 17.66 9.00 7.82
C VAL A 410 17.35 7.60 7.32
N GLY A 411 17.97 7.16 6.22
CA GLY A 411 17.66 5.86 5.64
C GLY A 411 18.07 4.68 6.53
N PHE A 412 19.22 4.75 7.20
CA PHE A 412 19.60 3.70 8.16
C PHE A 412 18.76 3.70 9.45
N ARG A 413 18.23 4.85 9.90
CA ARG A 413 17.28 4.87 11.03
C ARG A 413 15.96 4.18 10.69
N GLN A 414 15.53 4.27 9.44
CA GLN A 414 14.37 3.53 8.94
C GLN A 414 14.68 2.02 8.83
N ALA A 415 15.92 1.64 8.50
CA ALA A 415 16.37 0.24 8.42
C ALA A 415 16.59 -0.45 9.79
N HIS A 416 17.12 0.26 10.80
CA HIS A 416 17.33 -0.30 12.15
C HIS A 416 16.05 -0.52 12.94
N ALA A 417 14.93 0.02 12.46
CA ALA A 417 13.64 -0.40 12.95
C ALA A 417 13.28 -1.82 12.47
N VAL A 418 14.05 -2.48 11.58
CA VAL A 418 13.71 -3.72 10.83
C VAL A 418 14.43 -5.00 11.24
N THR A 419 15.56 -4.95 11.95
CA THR A 419 16.29 -6.18 12.25
C THR A 419 17.09 -6.07 13.53
N THR A 420 16.65 -6.73 14.62
CA THR A 420 17.57 -7.32 15.60
C THR A 420 16.90 -8.53 16.26
N PHE A 421 17.53 -9.68 16.02
CA PHE A 421 17.35 -11.09 16.43
C PHE A 421 16.20 -11.52 17.35
#